data_AF-A0A838F395-F1
#
_entry.id   AF-A0A838F395-F1
#
_cell.length_a   1.000
_cell.length_b   1.000
_cell.length_c   1.000
_cell.angle_alpha   90.00
_cell.angle_beta   90.00
_cell.angle_gamma   90.00
#
_symmetry.space_group_name_H-M   'P 1'
#
loop_
_entity.id
_entity.type
_entity.pdbx_description
1 polymer ?
#
loop_
_entity_poly.entity_id
_entity_poly.type
_entity_poly.pdbx_seq_one_letter_code
_entity_poly.pdbx_strand_id
1 'polypeptide(L)'
;MVKMLLFFIFISQALAQSVTVKKVGSNIYLHGRDCNFLMKQADAINQWKNPQALPLSSENCICSPNCAIDVTKIVPKQVQEKQEVCAAHDGPNCWNSTLVTSGILSHFRYSEGAEMKFWMESPLCKERAATEPLQPGDIIAIRNAKGEEVHGFIHLTNELSFSKNGFAKESKYALQTPEYVFSGYGVPKLCRRFYKKPGNTSPECPNYANYFKCESMEDYLKKHPITNNEQLLTWQTLDSVECEVSELAFTKVLSEEQLALFKMSITAIASLALQKLALTTLTNDEKFIWKGISVKSWSLMEQIRLL
;
A
#
# COMPACT_ATOMS: atom_id res chain seq x y z
N MET A 1 -7.37 54.85 -35.60
CA MET A 1 -8.46 54.22 -34.82
C MET A 1 -7.86 53.07 -34.03
N VAL A 2 -7.92 53.21 -32.71
CA VAL A 2 -7.24 52.43 -31.69
C VAL A 2 -8.24 51.44 -31.10
N LYS A 3 -7.99 50.13 -31.20
CA LYS A 3 -8.60 49.07 -30.35
C LYS A 3 -7.65 47.87 -30.28
N MET A 4 -6.55 48.03 -29.56
CA MET A 4 -5.69 46.94 -29.10
C MET A 4 -5.98 46.77 -27.62
N LEU A 5 -7.01 45.98 -27.31
CA LEU A 5 -7.53 45.81 -25.96
C LEU A 5 -6.71 44.73 -25.23
N LEU A 6 -6.23 45.12 -24.06
CA LEU A 6 -5.56 44.32 -23.03
C LEU A 6 -6.09 42.87 -22.91
N PHE A 7 -5.25 41.90 -23.22
CA PHE A 7 -5.41 40.48 -22.84
C PHE A 7 -4.13 39.98 -22.18
N PHE A 8 -3.66 40.72 -21.18
CA PHE A 8 -2.52 40.34 -20.35
C PHE A 8 -2.94 40.51 -18.88
N ILE A 9 -2.56 39.52 -18.06
CA ILE A 9 -2.63 39.48 -16.58
C ILE A 9 -3.90 38.82 -16.00
N PHE A 10 -4.05 37.50 -16.19
CA PHE A 10 -4.76 36.60 -15.24
C PHE A 10 -4.07 35.23 -15.13
N ILE A 11 -2.73 35.17 -15.22
CA ILE A 11 -1.96 33.90 -15.18
C ILE A 11 -1.31 33.64 -13.80
N SER A 12 -1.48 34.51 -12.80
CA SER A 12 -0.57 34.51 -11.64
C SER A 12 -1.06 33.87 -10.33
N GLN A 13 -2.17 33.12 -10.27
CA GLN A 13 -2.64 32.59 -8.98
C GLN A 13 -2.97 31.09 -8.88
N ALA A 14 -2.78 30.30 -9.93
CA ALA A 14 -2.66 28.85 -9.76
C ALA A 14 -1.26 28.48 -9.26
N LEU A 15 -0.81 29.11 -8.17
CA LEU A 15 0.32 28.59 -7.41
C LEU A 15 -0.15 27.24 -6.86
N ALA A 16 0.35 26.16 -7.46
CA ALA A 16 -0.02 24.80 -7.12
C ALA A 16 -0.05 24.64 -5.60
N GLN A 17 -1.23 24.33 -5.06
CA GLN A 17 -1.40 24.01 -3.65
C GLN A 17 -0.71 22.67 -3.43
N SER A 18 0.55 22.70 -2.97
CA SER A 18 1.30 21.48 -2.67
C SER A 18 1.22 21.16 -1.18
N VAL A 19 1.01 19.89 -0.85
CA VAL A 19 1.19 19.37 0.51
C VAL A 19 2.63 18.91 0.65
N THR A 20 3.27 19.27 1.76
CA THR A 20 4.54 18.64 2.17
C THR A 20 4.34 17.96 3.50
N VAL A 21 4.93 16.78 3.68
CA VAL A 21 4.86 16.03 4.94
C VAL A 21 6.22 16.13 5.62
N LYS A 22 6.20 16.39 6.94
CA LYS A 22 7.41 16.42 7.76
C LYS A 22 7.21 15.62 9.02
N LYS A 23 8.18 14.77 9.35
CA LYS A 23 8.26 14.13 10.66
C LYS A 23 9.18 14.93 11.59
N VAL A 24 8.68 15.30 12.77
CA VAL A 24 9.45 15.97 13.83
C VAL A 24 9.35 15.13 15.10
N GLY A 25 10.41 14.39 15.42
CA GLY A 25 10.36 13.37 16.48
C GLY A 25 9.37 12.26 16.13
N SER A 26 8.40 12.01 17.01
CA SER A 26 7.30 11.05 16.77
C SER A 26 6.11 11.65 16.02
N ASN A 27 6.09 12.97 15.83
CA ASN A 27 4.93 13.66 15.28
C ASN A 27 5.04 13.82 13.76
N ILE A 28 3.90 13.70 13.07
CA ILE A 28 3.78 13.85 11.62
C ILE A 28 2.92 15.07 11.34
N TYR A 29 3.47 16.01 10.57
CA TYR A 29 2.81 17.25 10.20
C TYR A 29 2.58 17.31 8.69
N LEU A 30 1.38 17.74 8.30
CA LEU A 30 1.15 18.24 6.94
C LEU A 30 1.39 19.75 6.93
N HIS A 31 2.16 20.23 5.96
CA HIS A 31 2.45 21.64 5.75
C HIS A 31 1.96 22.09 4.37
N GLY A 32 1.42 23.31 4.31
CA GLY A 32 0.86 23.92 3.10
C GLY A 32 0.58 25.40 3.29
N ARG A 33 -0.09 26.03 2.31
CA ARG A 33 -0.37 27.48 2.34
C ARG A 33 -1.72 27.85 2.93
N ASP A 34 -2.64 26.90 3.00
CA ASP A 34 -4.04 27.13 3.35
C ASP A 34 -4.55 26.02 4.27
N CYS A 35 -5.15 26.39 5.39
CA CYS A 35 -5.71 25.42 6.33
C CYS A 35 -6.87 24.65 5.71
N ASN A 36 -7.74 25.28 4.90
CA ASN A 36 -8.88 24.56 4.33
C ASN A 36 -8.40 23.44 3.39
N PHE A 37 -7.35 23.70 2.62
CA PHE A 37 -6.69 22.68 1.81
C PHE A 37 -6.08 21.57 2.67
N LEU A 38 -5.32 21.90 3.72
CA LEU A 38 -4.70 20.90 4.61
C LEU A 38 -5.73 20.05 5.36
N MET A 39 -6.84 20.65 5.79
CA MET A 39 -7.95 19.96 6.46
C MET A 39 -8.53 18.86 5.57
N LYS A 40 -8.71 19.10 4.27
CA LYS A 40 -9.17 18.07 3.33
C LYS A 40 -8.23 16.87 3.26
N GLN A 41 -6.92 17.11 3.37
CA GLN A 41 -5.91 16.04 3.36
C GLN A 41 -5.93 15.27 4.69
N ALA A 42 -6.05 15.98 5.81
CA ALA A 42 -6.16 15.38 7.13
C ALA A 42 -7.46 14.55 7.24
N ASP A 43 -8.58 15.03 6.71
CA ASP A 43 -9.84 14.29 6.64
C ASP A 43 -9.70 13.00 5.84
N ALA A 44 -9.00 13.03 4.70
CA ALA A 44 -8.73 11.83 3.91
C ALA A 44 -7.87 10.80 4.69
N ILE A 45 -6.87 11.26 5.44
CA ILE A 45 -6.09 10.40 6.34
C ILE A 45 -6.99 9.79 7.42
N ASN A 46 -7.86 10.59 8.03
CA ASN A 46 -8.78 10.14 9.08
C ASN A 46 -9.76 9.09 8.54
N GLN A 47 -10.30 9.31 7.34
CA GLN A 47 -11.18 8.38 6.63
C GLN A 47 -10.45 7.09 6.23
N TRP A 48 -9.18 7.18 5.86
CA TRP A 48 -8.38 5.98 5.59
C TRP A 48 -8.24 5.10 6.84
N LYS A 49 -7.96 5.70 7.99
CA LYS A 49 -7.89 4.97 9.28
C LYS A 49 -9.25 4.42 9.72
N ASN A 50 -10.31 5.22 9.54
CA ASN A 50 -11.67 4.85 9.88
C ASN A 50 -12.63 5.41 8.81
N PRO A 51 -13.17 4.57 7.91
CA PRO A 51 -14.02 5.02 6.81
C PRO A 51 -15.30 5.77 7.23
N GLN A 52 -15.72 5.64 8.49
CA GLN A 52 -16.88 6.32 9.06
C GLN A 52 -16.52 7.59 9.86
N ALA A 53 -15.24 7.99 9.86
CA ALA A 53 -14.80 9.13 10.64
C ALA A 53 -15.44 10.44 10.15
N LEU A 54 -15.86 11.27 11.10
CA LEU A 54 -16.36 12.61 10.82
C LEU A 54 -15.22 13.54 10.38
N PRO A 55 -15.52 14.59 9.59
CA PRO A 55 -14.56 15.64 9.26
C PRO A 55 -13.98 16.26 10.53
N LEU A 56 -12.70 16.60 10.48
CA LEU A 56 -11.97 17.19 11.58
C LEU A 56 -12.35 18.67 11.76
N SER A 57 -12.28 19.16 13.00
CA SER A 57 -12.43 20.59 13.30
C SER A 57 -11.20 21.38 12.86
N SER A 58 -11.42 22.60 12.34
CA SER A 58 -10.38 23.52 11.86
C SER A 58 -9.43 24.03 12.95
N GLU A 59 -9.77 23.84 14.23
CA GLU A 59 -8.96 24.28 15.37
C GLU A 59 -7.56 23.64 15.43
N ASN A 60 -7.34 22.54 14.70
CA ASN A 60 -6.06 21.82 14.68
C ASN A 60 -5.03 22.38 13.71
N CYS A 61 -5.34 23.44 12.96
CA CYS A 61 -4.45 24.00 11.94
C CYS A 61 -3.89 25.37 12.36
N ILE A 62 -2.57 25.51 12.33
CA ILE A 62 -1.83 26.71 12.77
C ILE A 62 -1.11 27.33 11.57
N CYS A 63 -1.30 28.63 11.31
CA CYS A 63 -0.64 29.34 10.19
C CYS A 63 0.33 30.44 10.67
N SER A 64 1.61 30.35 10.28
CA SER A 64 2.60 31.42 10.39
C SER A 64 3.92 31.10 9.66
N PRO A 65 4.32 31.77 8.55
CA PRO A 65 3.50 32.26 7.43
C PRO A 65 2.90 31.13 6.58
N ASN A 66 3.27 29.88 6.84
CA ASN A 66 2.67 28.67 6.25
C ASN A 66 1.78 27.99 7.28
N CYS A 67 0.81 27.21 6.81
CA CYS A 67 -0.08 26.43 7.65
C CYS A 67 0.49 25.04 7.92
N ALA A 68 0.22 24.52 9.11
CA ALA A 68 0.59 23.18 9.54
C ALA A 68 -0.56 22.53 10.33
N ILE A 69 -0.74 21.22 10.14
CA ILE A 69 -1.66 20.39 10.92
C ILE A 69 -0.93 19.13 11.40
N ASP A 70 -1.07 18.82 12.69
CA ASP A 70 -0.59 17.58 13.28
C ASP A 70 -1.55 16.44 12.96
N VAL A 71 -1.08 15.43 12.23
CA VAL A 71 -1.89 14.27 11.82
C VAL A 71 -1.50 12.99 12.56
N THR A 72 -0.63 13.08 13.57
CA THR A 72 -0.05 11.93 14.28
C THR A 72 -1.09 10.97 14.84
N LYS A 73 -2.21 11.49 15.35
CA LYS A 73 -3.27 10.68 15.99
C LYS A 73 -4.26 10.07 15.00
N ILE A 74 -4.35 10.60 13.78
CA ILE A 74 -5.35 10.21 12.78
C ILE A 74 -4.76 9.35 11.66
N VAL A 75 -3.43 9.31 11.51
CA VAL A 75 -2.79 8.33 10.61
C VAL A 75 -2.97 6.90 11.13
N PRO A 76 -3.02 5.89 10.23
CA PRO A 76 -2.92 4.49 10.63
C PRO A 76 -1.63 4.21 11.41
N LYS A 77 -1.69 3.27 12.36
CA LYS A 77 -0.56 2.92 13.25
C LYS A 77 0.70 2.56 12.45
N GLN A 78 0.54 1.79 11.38
CA GLN A 78 1.61 1.37 10.50
C GLN A 78 2.32 2.56 9.82
N VAL A 79 1.57 3.61 9.48
CA VAL A 79 2.13 4.84 8.88
C VAL A 79 2.87 5.66 9.94
N GLN A 80 2.30 5.78 11.15
CA GLN A 80 2.94 6.45 12.27
C GLN A 80 4.32 5.86 12.56
N GLU A 81 4.40 4.53 12.60
CA GLU A 81 5.62 3.77 12.86
C GLU A 81 6.63 3.87 11.72
N LYS A 82 6.17 3.83 10.46
CA LYS A 82 7.07 3.70 9.30
C LYS A 82 7.39 5.00 8.57
N GLN A 83 6.64 6.09 8.76
CA GLN A 83 6.91 7.37 8.08
C GLN A 83 8.39 7.79 8.27
N GLU A 84 9.08 8.01 7.15
CA GLU A 84 10.50 8.35 7.04
C GLU A 84 11.50 7.33 7.62
N VAL A 85 11.04 6.11 7.96
CA VAL A 85 11.88 5.02 8.45
C VAL A 85 12.47 4.24 7.28
N CYS A 86 13.75 3.91 7.40
CA CYS A 86 14.47 2.97 6.52
C CYS A 86 14.44 1.57 7.16
N ALA A 87 14.42 0.53 6.33
CA ALA A 87 14.62 -0.83 6.84
C ALA A 87 16.10 -1.02 7.21
N ALA A 88 16.40 -2.01 8.05
CA ALA A 88 17.79 -2.38 8.35
C ALA A 88 18.42 -3.20 7.20
N HIS A 89 17.57 -3.97 6.52
CA HIS A 89 17.92 -4.86 5.41
C HIS A 89 17.06 -4.56 4.18
N ASP A 90 17.51 -5.00 3.02
CA ASP A 90 16.67 -5.04 1.83
C ASP A 90 15.50 -6.00 2.06
N GLY A 91 14.35 -5.73 1.45
CA GLY A 91 13.22 -6.65 1.58
C GLY A 91 11.88 -5.95 1.57
N PRO A 92 11.39 -5.43 2.72
CA PRO A 92 10.12 -4.71 2.77
C PRO A 92 10.06 -3.70 1.63
N ASN A 93 9.01 -3.73 0.81
CA ASN A 93 8.98 -2.99 -0.46
C ASN A 93 7.61 -2.36 -0.72
N CYS A 94 7.42 -1.82 -1.92
CA CYS A 94 6.19 -1.14 -2.34
C CYS A 94 4.94 -2.01 -2.21
N TRP A 95 5.01 -3.25 -2.71
CA TRP A 95 3.89 -4.18 -2.70
C TRP A 95 3.48 -4.50 -1.27
N ASN A 96 4.43 -4.90 -0.43
CA ASN A 96 4.14 -5.21 0.97
C ASN A 96 3.62 -3.99 1.73
N SER A 97 4.22 -2.81 1.54
CA SER A 97 3.76 -1.59 2.21
C SER A 97 2.30 -1.29 1.92
N THR A 98 1.85 -1.58 0.70
CA THR A 98 0.47 -1.40 0.25
C THR A 98 -0.45 -2.46 0.85
N LEU A 99 -0.04 -3.73 0.86
CA LEU A 99 -0.82 -4.83 1.43
C LEU A 99 -0.96 -4.72 2.96
N VAL A 100 0.08 -4.28 3.65
CA VAL A 100 0.05 -4.09 5.12
C VAL A 100 -0.83 -2.92 5.50
N THR A 101 -0.69 -1.79 4.81
CA THR A 101 -1.46 -0.58 5.16
C THR A 101 -2.90 -0.59 4.65
N SER A 102 -3.28 -1.57 3.83
CA SER A 102 -4.67 -1.90 3.51
C SER A 102 -5.27 -2.99 4.42
N GLY A 103 -4.48 -3.56 5.34
CA GLY A 103 -4.93 -4.61 6.26
C GLY A 103 -5.11 -5.99 5.61
N ILE A 104 -4.57 -6.22 4.40
CA ILE A 104 -4.54 -7.53 3.76
C ILE A 104 -3.45 -8.41 4.40
N LEU A 105 -2.30 -7.81 4.71
CA LEU A 105 -1.21 -8.45 5.46
C LEU A 105 -1.01 -7.76 6.81
N SER A 106 -0.48 -8.51 7.78
CA SER A 106 -0.28 -8.02 9.15
C SER A 106 1.07 -7.32 9.33
N HIS A 107 2.11 -7.77 8.63
CA HIS A 107 3.50 -7.44 8.95
C HIS A 107 4.34 -6.99 7.75
N PHE A 108 5.32 -6.11 8.01
CA PHE A 108 6.17 -5.53 6.98
C PHE A 108 7.33 -6.47 6.62
N ARG A 109 7.33 -7.00 5.40
CA ARG A 109 8.39 -7.89 4.88
C ARG A 109 8.44 -7.83 3.36
N TYR A 110 9.37 -8.52 2.72
CA TYR A 110 9.41 -8.59 1.26
C TYR A 110 8.13 -9.25 0.73
N SER A 111 7.52 -8.64 -0.28
CA SER A 111 6.47 -9.24 -1.10
C SER A 111 6.93 -9.32 -2.54
N GLU A 112 6.45 -10.29 -3.29
CA GLU A 112 6.64 -10.31 -4.75
C GLU A 112 5.47 -9.63 -5.48
N GLY A 113 5.72 -9.22 -6.72
CA GLY A 113 4.64 -8.77 -7.61
C GLY A 113 3.56 -9.84 -7.84
N ALA A 114 3.93 -11.12 -7.86
CA ALA A 114 2.98 -12.23 -7.96
C ALA A 114 2.04 -12.32 -6.75
N GLU A 115 2.55 -12.00 -5.55
CA GLU A 115 1.73 -11.94 -4.35
C GLU A 115 0.77 -10.76 -4.37
N MET A 116 1.24 -9.56 -4.73
CA MET A 116 0.38 -8.40 -4.91
C MET A 116 -0.76 -8.72 -5.89
N LYS A 117 -0.42 -9.33 -7.04
CA LYS A 117 -1.40 -9.72 -8.06
C LYS A 117 -2.45 -10.68 -7.50
N PHE A 118 -2.02 -11.72 -6.78
CA PHE A 118 -2.92 -12.66 -6.14
C PHE A 118 -3.95 -11.96 -5.26
N TRP A 119 -3.51 -11.03 -4.40
CA TRP A 119 -4.42 -10.29 -3.53
C TRP A 119 -5.36 -9.37 -4.31
N MET A 120 -4.87 -8.67 -5.33
CA MET A 120 -5.69 -7.76 -6.16
C MET A 120 -6.76 -8.52 -6.97
N GLU A 121 -6.51 -9.78 -7.30
CA GLU A 121 -7.43 -10.67 -8.02
C GLU A 121 -8.28 -11.55 -7.08
N SER A 122 -8.09 -11.43 -5.76
CA SER A 122 -8.79 -12.23 -4.76
C SER A 122 -10.19 -11.68 -4.42
N PRO A 123 -11.04 -12.47 -3.71
CA PRO A 123 -12.33 -11.99 -3.22
C PRO A 123 -12.26 -10.76 -2.29
N LEU A 124 -11.10 -10.45 -1.71
CA LEU A 124 -10.90 -9.26 -0.87
C LEU A 124 -11.01 -7.96 -1.65
N CYS A 125 -10.71 -8.00 -2.94
CA CYS A 125 -10.46 -6.81 -3.75
C CYS A 125 -11.42 -6.74 -4.92
N LYS A 126 -11.94 -5.52 -5.15
CA LYS A 126 -12.69 -5.16 -6.33
C LYS A 126 -11.96 -4.04 -7.05
N GLU A 127 -11.63 -4.25 -8.32
CA GLU A 127 -11.18 -3.15 -9.16
C GLU A 127 -12.30 -2.10 -9.26
N ARG A 128 -12.01 -0.86 -8.87
CA ARG A 128 -12.87 0.31 -9.12
C ARG A 128 -13.11 0.39 -10.62
N ALA A 129 -14.18 0.98 -11.14
CA ALA A 129 -14.35 1.36 -12.55
C ALA A 129 -13.85 2.81 -12.79
N ALA A 130 -13.62 3.23 -14.04
CA ALA A 130 -13.08 4.56 -14.36
C ALA A 130 -13.96 5.72 -13.87
N THR A 131 -15.26 5.47 -13.82
CA THR A 131 -16.29 6.43 -13.41
C THR A 131 -16.53 6.46 -11.90
N GLU A 132 -16.08 5.46 -11.15
CA GLU A 132 -16.25 5.44 -9.69
C GLU A 132 -15.36 6.52 -9.04
N PRO A 133 -15.82 7.25 -8.02
CA PRO A 133 -14.92 8.12 -7.27
C PRO A 133 -13.89 7.27 -6.51
N LEU A 134 -12.64 7.72 -6.50
CA LEU A 134 -11.62 7.14 -5.64
C LEU A 134 -11.94 7.49 -4.18
N GLN A 135 -11.54 6.61 -3.26
CA GLN A 135 -11.70 6.81 -1.83
C GLN A 135 -10.34 6.70 -1.13
N PRO A 136 -10.13 7.42 -0.01
CA PRO A 136 -8.94 7.22 0.80
C PRO A 136 -8.82 5.76 1.25
N GLY A 137 -7.63 5.19 1.09
CA GLY A 137 -7.35 3.78 1.35
C GLY A 137 -7.46 2.87 0.12
N ASP A 138 -7.95 3.36 -1.02
CA ASP A 138 -7.91 2.59 -2.27
C ASP A 138 -6.45 2.26 -2.64
N ILE A 139 -6.22 1.03 -3.09
CA ILE A 139 -4.92 0.57 -3.57
C ILE A 139 -4.74 0.97 -5.03
N ILE A 140 -3.57 1.50 -5.38
CA ILE A 140 -3.15 1.74 -6.75
C ILE A 140 -2.06 0.73 -7.10
N ALA A 141 -2.34 -0.13 -8.07
CA ALA A 141 -1.40 -1.11 -8.60
C ALA A 141 -0.89 -0.64 -9.96
N ILE A 142 0.42 -0.40 -10.08
CA ILE A 142 1.09 -0.06 -11.34
C ILE A 142 1.59 -1.34 -11.98
N ARG A 143 1.22 -1.55 -13.24
CA ARG A 143 1.55 -2.74 -14.02
C ARG A 143 2.24 -2.37 -15.33
N ASN A 144 3.09 -3.26 -15.81
CA ASN A 144 3.66 -3.13 -17.16
C ASN A 144 2.69 -3.65 -18.23
N ALA A 145 3.01 -3.48 -19.51
CA ALA A 145 2.20 -3.94 -20.64
C ALA A 145 1.82 -5.45 -20.61
N LYS A 146 2.58 -6.30 -19.90
CA LYS A 146 2.30 -7.73 -19.72
C LYS A 146 1.32 -8.00 -18.57
N GLY A 147 0.92 -6.98 -17.81
CA GLY A 147 0.10 -7.10 -16.62
C GLY A 147 0.86 -7.63 -15.40
N GLU A 148 2.19 -7.53 -15.39
CA GLU A 148 3.00 -7.84 -14.21
C GLU A 148 3.01 -6.64 -13.28
N GLU A 149 2.90 -6.88 -11.97
CA GLU A 149 2.94 -5.82 -10.95
C GLU A 149 4.35 -5.22 -10.90
N VAL A 150 4.43 -3.90 -11.03
CA VAL A 150 5.68 -3.11 -11.00
C VAL A 150 5.80 -2.34 -9.70
N HIS A 151 4.68 -1.79 -9.20
CA HIS A 151 4.65 -1.01 -7.97
C HIS A 151 3.25 -0.99 -7.36
N GLY A 152 3.16 -0.75 -6.06
CA GLY A 152 1.90 -0.58 -5.34
C GLY A 152 1.98 0.61 -4.38
N PHE A 153 0.87 1.34 -4.22
CA PHE A 153 0.75 2.38 -3.20
C PHE A 153 -0.70 2.67 -2.81
N ILE A 154 -0.91 3.39 -1.70
CA ILE A 154 -2.23 3.76 -1.20
C ILE A 154 -2.62 5.17 -1.66
N HIS A 155 -3.81 5.30 -2.24
CA HIS A 155 -4.44 6.57 -2.54
C HIS A 155 -5.05 7.20 -1.29
N LEU A 156 -4.83 8.50 -1.06
CA LEU A 156 -5.56 9.28 -0.06
C LEU A 156 -6.33 10.40 -0.75
N THR A 157 -5.62 11.20 -1.55
CA THR A 157 -6.17 12.25 -2.40
C THR A 157 -5.34 12.35 -3.69
N ASN A 158 -5.64 13.33 -4.54
CA ASN A 158 -4.78 13.65 -5.69
C ASN A 158 -3.43 14.25 -5.29
N GLU A 159 -3.30 14.72 -4.04
CA GLU A 159 -2.11 15.41 -3.52
C GLU A 159 -1.35 14.57 -2.50
N LEU A 160 -1.95 13.48 -2.02
CA LEU A 160 -1.38 12.64 -0.97
C LEU A 160 -1.62 11.15 -1.22
N SER A 161 -0.58 10.38 -0.98
CA SER A 161 -0.53 8.92 -1.07
C SER A 161 0.46 8.37 -0.06
N PHE A 162 0.41 7.08 0.25
CA PHE A 162 1.44 6.40 1.05
C PHE A 162 2.13 5.30 0.22
N SER A 163 3.45 5.32 0.20
CA SER A 163 4.26 4.37 -0.57
C SER A 163 5.67 4.21 0.01
N LYS A 164 6.32 3.09 -0.29
CA LYS A 164 7.78 2.93 -0.26
C LYS A 164 8.25 2.62 -1.67
N ASN A 165 9.09 3.47 -2.25
CA ASN A 165 9.48 3.35 -3.66
C ASN A 165 10.74 2.48 -3.79
N GLY A 166 10.54 1.17 -4.00
CA GLY A 166 11.61 0.18 -4.15
C GLY A 166 11.85 -0.68 -2.90
N PHE A 167 12.69 -1.71 -3.06
CA PHE A 167 13.00 -2.69 -2.01
C PHE A 167 14.28 -2.38 -1.22
N ALA A 168 15.10 -1.45 -1.71
CA ALA A 168 16.37 -1.08 -1.07
C ALA A 168 16.14 -0.54 0.35
N LYS A 169 17.04 -0.90 1.28
CA LYS A 169 16.96 -0.49 2.69
C LYS A 169 16.97 1.03 2.88
N GLU A 170 17.65 1.77 2.01
CA GLU A 170 17.72 3.24 2.04
C GLU A 170 16.42 3.91 1.57
N SER A 171 15.54 3.18 0.90
CA SER A 171 14.27 3.74 0.44
C SER A 171 13.32 3.91 1.63
N LYS A 172 12.79 5.11 1.82
CA LYS A 172 11.90 5.41 2.95
C LYS A 172 10.44 5.10 2.62
N TYR A 173 9.68 4.74 3.64
CA TYR A 173 8.22 4.86 3.57
C TYR A 173 7.84 6.33 3.73
N ALA A 174 6.93 6.81 2.89
CA ALA A 174 6.52 8.20 2.96
C ALA A 174 5.09 8.40 2.48
N LEU A 175 4.38 9.24 3.23
CA LEU A 175 3.33 10.08 2.69
C LEU A 175 3.94 11.06 1.67
N GLN A 176 3.50 10.98 0.42
CA GLN A 176 4.06 11.71 -0.73
C GLN A 176 2.99 11.95 -1.80
N THR A 177 3.28 12.75 -2.82
CA THR A 177 2.29 13.01 -3.87
C THR A 177 2.15 11.80 -4.80
N PRO A 178 0.93 11.46 -5.26
CA PRO A 178 0.74 10.43 -6.28
C PRO A 178 1.54 10.70 -7.56
N GLU A 179 1.68 11.97 -7.95
CA GLU A 179 2.44 12.36 -9.16
C GLU A 179 3.93 11.99 -9.05
N TYR A 180 4.55 12.13 -7.87
CA TYR A 180 5.92 11.69 -7.66
C TYR A 180 6.07 10.18 -7.85
N VAL A 181 5.12 9.39 -7.37
CA VAL A 181 5.10 7.93 -7.60
C VAL A 181 4.89 7.62 -9.08
N PHE A 182 3.86 8.18 -9.72
CA PHE A 182 3.55 7.91 -11.12
C PHE A 182 4.69 8.31 -12.07
N SER A 183 5.34 9.44 -11.83
CA SER A 183 6.49 9.88 -12.63
C SER A 183 7.70 8.94 -12.45
N GLY A 184 7.99 8.50 -11.21
CA GLY A 184 9.06 7.55 -10.93
C GLY A 184 8.90 6.20 -11.63
N TYR A 185 7.66 5.77 -11.88
CA TYR A 185 7.34 4.53 -12.60
C TYR A 185 6.84 4.75 -14.04
N GLY A 186 6.99 5.96 -14.59
CA GLY A 186 6.66 6.24 -15.98
C GLY A 186 5.20 5.93 -16.35
N VAL A 187 4.24 6.36 -15.53
CA VAL A 187 2.80 6.19 -15.78
C VAL A 187 2.16 7.51 -16.25
N PRO A 188 1.94 7.69 -17.56
CA PRO A 188 1.29 8.88 -18.10
C PRO A 188 -0.12 9.05 -17.55
N LYS A 189 -0.62 10.29 -17.48
CA LYS A 189 -1.97 10.59 -16.98
C LYS A 189 -3.07 9.81 -17.71
N LEU A 190 -2.95 9.64 -19.02
CA LEU A 190 -3.91 8.87 -19.83
C LEU A 190 -3.92 7.37 -19.52
N CYS A 191 -2.86 6.85 -18.89
CA CYS A 191 -2.69 5.43 -18.53
C CYS A 191 -3.06 5.15 -17.06
N ARG A 192 -3.57 6.16 -16.34
CA ARG A 192 -4.09 6.01 -14.98
C ARG A 192 -5.57 5.65 -15.08
N ARG A 193 -6.02 4.68 -14.27
CA ARG A 193 -7.39 4.13 -14.28
C ARG A 193 -7.72 3.40 -15.57
N PHE A 194 -6.77 2.58 -16.03
CA PHE A 194 -6.83 1.97 -17.34
C PHE A 194 -7.45 0.56 -17.28
N TYR A 195 -8.71 0.44 -17.71
CA TYR A 195 -9.43 -0.84 -17.79
C TYR A 195 -9.10 -1.56 -19.10
N LYS A 196 -7.95 -2.21 -19.18
CA LYS A 196 -7.68 -3.13 -20.30
C LYS A 196 -7.13 -4.45 -19.80
N LYS A 197 -7.46 -5.49 -20.56
CA LYS A 197 -6.88 -6.82 -20.39
C LYS A 197 -5.37 -6.75 -20.74
N PRO A 198 -4.52 -7.50 -20.01
CA PRO A 198 -3.10 -7.64 -20.35
C PRO A 198 -2.89 -7.97 -21.84
N GLY A 199 -1.84 -7.41 -22.45
CA GLY A 199 -1.52 -7.63 -23.87
C GLY A 199 -2.29 -6.76 -24.87
N ASN A 200 -3.15 -5.83 -24.43
CA ASN A 200 -3.82 -4.84 -25.29
C ASN A 200 -3.53 -3.40 -24.83
N THR A 201 -2.37 -3.16 -24.23
CA THR A 201 -1.93 -1.81 -23.84
C THR A 201 -1.44 -1.04 -25.06
N SER A 202 -1.84 0.23 -25.16
CA SER A 202 -1.30 1.13 -26.18
C SER A 202 0.22 1.23 -26.00
N PRO A 203 1.03 1.37 -27.07
CA PRO A 203 2.44 1.74 -26.96
C PRO A 203 2.69 3.00 -26.11
N GLU A 204 1.68 3.88 -26.01
CA GLU A 204 1.71 5.08 -25.16
C GLU A 204 1.60 4.79 -23.65
N CYS A 205 1.26 3.55 -23.27
CA CYS A 205 1.12 3.09 -21.89
C CYS A 205 2.04 1.89 -21.62
N PRO A 206 3.37 2.08 -21.60
CA PRO A 206 4.31 1.01 -21.24
C PRO A 206 4.04 0.48 -19.83
N ASN A 207 3.65 1.39 -18.92
CA ASN A 207 3.07 1.11 -17.63
C ASN A 207 1.69 1.77 -17.50
N TYR A 208 0.79 1.14 -16.74
CA TYR A 208 -0.56 1.63 -16.46
C TYR A 208 -0.93 1.39 -14.99
N ALA A 209 -1.95 2.08 -14.50
CA ALA A 209 -2.38 1.96 -13.11
C ALA A 209 -3.85 1.56 -12.99
N ASN A 210 -4.11 0.52 -12.19
CA ASN A 210 -5.44 0.08 -11.78
C ASN A 210 -5.67 0.44 -10.30
N TYR A 211 -6.94 0.58 -9.95
CA TYR A 211 -7.37 1.08 -8.65
C TYR A 211 -8.29 0.06 -8.02
N PHE A 212 -8.04 -0.31 -6.78
CA PHE A 212 -8.73 -1.38 -6.08
C PHE A 212 -9.30 -0.87 -4.77
N LYS A 213 -10.58 -1.21 -4.54
CA LYS A 213 -11.16 -1.18 -3.20
C LYS A 213 -10.99 -2.58 -2.61
N CYS A 214 -10.28 -2.67 -1.51
CA CYS A 214 -10.12 -3.95 -0.80
C CYS A 214 -10.68 -3.86 0.62
N GLU A 215 -11.13 -4.99 1.15
CA GLU A 215 -11.36 -5.15 2.58
C GLU A 215 -10.13 -5.73 3.28
N SER A 216 -10.07 -5.55 4.59
CA SER A 216 -9.01 -6.17 5.40
C SER A 216 -9.21 -7.68 5.49
N MET A 217 -8.11 -8.42 5.68
CA MET A 217 -8.19 -9.87 5.90
C MET A 217 -8.99 -10.19 7.18
N GLU A 218 -8.85 -9.37 8.23
CA GLU A 218 -9.62 -9.52 9.46
C GLU A 218 -11.13 -9.43 9.20
N ASP A 219 -11.58 -8.43 8.44
CA ASP A 219 -13.00 -8.26 8.12
C ASP A 219 -13.53 -9.36 7.21
N TYR A 220 -12.72 -9.83 6.27
CA TYR A 220 -13.07 -10.99 5.45
C TYR A 220 -13.24 -12.26 6.30
N LEU A 221 -12.30 -12.56 7.19
CA LEU A 221 -12.35 -13.75 8.05
C LEU A 221 -13.49 -13.69 9.07
N LYS A 222 -13.94 -12.49 9.48
CA LYS A 222 -15.17 -12.34 10.28
C LYS A 222 -16.42 -12.79 9.51
N LYS A 223 -16.48 -12.55 8.20
CA LYS A 223 -17.59 -12.93 7.32
C LYS A 223 -17.48 -14.37 6.82
N HIS A 224 -16.25 -14.83 6.62
CA HIS A 224 -15.87 -16.13 6.08
C HIS A 224 -14.94 -16.85 7.07
N PRO A 225 -15.45 -17.28 8.24
CA PRO A 225 -14.61 -17.87 9.26
C PRO A 225 -13.98 -19.18 8.76
N ILE A 226 -12.69 -19.36 9.06
CA ILE A 226 -11.99 -20.62 8.79
C ILE A 226 -12.55 -21.69 9.74
N THR A 227 -13.34 -22.61 9.21
CA THR A 227 -13.94 -23.72 9.97
C THR A 227 -13.00 -24.93 10.09
N ASN A 228 -11.98 -25.00 9.24
CA ASN A 228 -10.99 -26.05 9.24
C ASN A 228 -9.85 -25.71 10.23
N ASN A 229 -9.77 -26.44 11.35
CA ASN A 229 -8.78 -26.20 12.40
C ASN A 229 -7.33 -26.26 11.92
N GLU A 230 -7.00 -27.16 10.99
CA GLU A 230 -5.64 -27.28 10.43
C GLU A 230 -5.29 -26.04 9.60
N GLN A 231 -6.23 -25.55 8.79
CA GLN A 231 -6.05 -24.32 8.02
C GLN A 231 -5.88 -23.10 8.93
N LEU A 232 -6.71 -22.99 9.98
CA LEU A 232 -6.62 -21.90 10.95
C LEU A 232 -5.27 -21.90 11.68
N LEU A 233 -4.84 -23.06 12.19
CA LEU A 233 -3.55 -23.21 12.85
C LEU A 233 -2.39 -22.89 11.90
N THR A 234 -2.48 -23.34 10.65
CA THR A 234 -1.44 -23.04 9.64
C THR A 234 -1.36 -21.55 9.34
N TRP A 235 -2.51 -20.87 9.20
CA TRP A 235 -2.59 -19.43 9.00
C TRP A 235 -1.95 -18.67 10.17
N GLN A 236 -2.33 -18.99 11.41
CA GLN A 236 -1.81 -18.37 12.62
C GLN A 236 -0.31 -18.61 12.80
N THR A 237 0.16 -19.82 12.49
CA THR A 237 1.59 -20.17 12.56
C THR A 237 2.37 -19.34 11.54
N LEU A 238 1.88 -19.23 10.31
CA LEU A 238 2.54 -18.43 9.27
C LEU A 238 2.53 -16.94 9.60
N ASP A 239 1.47 -16.43 10.20
CA ASP A 239 1.38 -15.04 10.69
C ASP A 239 2.40 -14.77 11.81
N SER A 240 2.54 -15.69 12.75
CA SER A 240 3.56 -15.60 13.82
C SER A 240 4.97 -15.58 13.24
N VAL A 241 5.28 -16.45 12.28
CA VAL A 241 6.56 -16.45 11.56
C VAL A 241 6.77 -15.14 10.79
N GLU A 242 5.71 -14.59 10.16
CA GLU A 242 5.78 -13.31 9.46
C GLU A 242 6.10 -12.15 10.42
N CYS A 243 5.54 -12.17 11.63
CA CYS A 243 5.81 -11.17 12.66
C CYS A 243 7.31 -11.14 13.00
N GLU A 244 7.88 -12.30 13.33
CA GLU A 244 9.30 -12.45 13.65
C GLU A 244 10.18 -12.00 12.47
N VAL A 245 9.90 -12.48 11.25
CA VAL A 245 10.65 -12.08 10.04
C VAL A 245 10.56 -10.58 9.77
N SER A 246 9.41 -9.97 10.03
CA SER A 246 9.22 -8.52 9.92
C SER A 246 10.10 -7.78 10.94
N GLU A 247 10.13 -8.19 12.20
CA GLU A 247 10.99 -7.55 13.19
C GLU A 247 12.47 -7.56 12.77
N LEU A 248 12.92 -8.66 12.15
CA LEU A 248 14.29 -8.82 11.68
C LEU A 248 14.63 -7.91 10.51
N ALA A 249 13.68 -7.67 9.60
CA ALA A 249 13.88 -6.73 8.51
C ALA A 249 14.15 -5.29 8.99
N PHE A 250 13.77 -4.96 10.24
CA PHE A 250 13.97 -3.64 10.86
C PHE A 250 14.95 -3.62 12.03
N THR A 251 15.51 -4.76 12.45
CA THR A 251 16.38 -4.86 13.63
C THR A 251 17.67 -5.62 13.32
N LYS A 252 18.27 -6.31 14.32
CA LYS A 252 19.60 -6.93 14.21
C LYS A 252 19.55 -8.37 13.70
N VAL A 253 20.67 -8.78 13.12
CA VAL A 253 20.95 -10.05 12.45
C VAL A 253 20.71 -11.26 13.36
N LEU A 254 19.98 -12.26 12.84
CA LEU A 254 19.78 -13.57 13.47
C LEU A 254 21.06 -14.43 13.45
N SER A 255 21.09 -15.47 14.30
CA SER A 255 22.02 -16.58 14.08
C SER A 255 21.61 -17.40 12.84
N GLU A 256 22.58 -18.07 12.22
CA GLU A 256 22.31 -19.00 11.10
C GLU A 256 21.32 -20.11 11.48
N GLU A 257 21.35 -20.55 12.74
CA GLU A 257 20.44 -21.56 13.28
C GLU A 257 18.99 -21.07 13.30
N GLN A 258 18.75 -19.82 13.72
CA GLN A 258 17.41 -19.23 13.70
C GLN A 258 16.89 -19.07 12.27
N LEU A 259 17.74 -18.61 11.34
CA LEU A 259 17.38 -18.52 9.92
C LEU A 259 17.04 -19.90 9.34
N ALA A 260 17.80 -20.95 9.69
CA ALA A 260 17.53 -22.32 9.26
C ALA A 260 16.17 -22.80 9.78
N LEU A 261 15.85 -22.53 11.05
CA LEU A 261 14.57 -22.90 11.65
C LEU A 261 13.38 -22.23 10.95
N PHE A 262 13.49 -20.93 10.62
CA PHE A 262 12.46 -20.24 9.85
C PHE A 262 12.30 -20.84 8.44
N LYS A 263 13.40 -21.09 7.72
CA LYS A 263 13.37 -21.73 6.39
C LYS A 263 12.65 -23.07 6.43
N MET A 264 12.98 -23.93 7.40
CA MET A 264 12.34 -25.23 7.56
C MET A 264 10.84 -25.10 7.83
N SER A 265 10.46 -24.20 8.74
CA SER A 265 9.07 -23.97 9.12
C SER A 265 8.23 -23.48 7.93
N ILE A 266 8.73 -22.48 7.19
CA ILE A 266 8.03 -21.93 6.03
C ILE A 266 7.95 -22.97 4.90
N THR A 267 9.02 -23.76 4.68
CA THR A 267 9.02 -24.84 3.67
C THR A 267 7.98 -25.91 4.00
N ALA A 268 7.85 -26.29 5.27
CA ALA A 268 6.84 -27.26 5.72
C ALA A 268 5.42 -26.71 5.50
N ILE A 269 5.17 -25.45 5.87
CA ILE A 269 3.88 -24.78 5.65
C ILE A 269 3.54 -24.70 4.16
N ALA A 270 4.49 -24.28 3.32
CA ALA A 270 4.31 -24.20 1.87
C ALA A 270 3.97 -25.58 1.27
N SER A 271 4.68 -26.63 1.69
CA SER A 271 4.45 -28.00 1.23
C SER A 271 3.05 -28.49 1.62
N LEU A 272 2.63 -28.23 2.86
CA LEU A 272 1.27 -28.55 3.33
C LEU A 272 0.22 -27.81 2.49
N ALA A 273 0.40 -26.51 2.25
CA ALA A 273 -0.54 -25.72 1.46
C ALA A 273 -0.70 -26.26 0.04
N LEU A 274 0.40 -26.64 -0.62
CA LEU A 274 0.38 -27.25 -1.95
C LEU A 274 -0.32 -28.62 -1.94
N GLN A 275 -0.05 -29.45 -0.93
CA GLN A 275 -0.73 -30.74 -0.77
C GLN A 275 -2.25 -30.56 -0.62
N LYS A 276 -2.70 -29.57 0.16
CA LYS A 276 -4.14 -29.28 0.35
C LYS A 276 -4.78 -28.75 -0.93
N LEU A 277 -4.11 -27.86 -1.66
CA LEU A 277 -4.60 -27.33 -2.93
C LEU A 277 -4.77 -28.40 -4.02
N ALA A 278 -4.06 -29.53 -3.92
CA ALA A 278 -4.24 -30.66 -4.83
C ALA A 278 -5.53 -31.47 -4.57
N LEU A 279 -6.21 -31.25 -3.44
CA LEU A 279 -7.47 -31.91 -3.11
C LEU A 279 -8.64 -31.29 -3.88
N THR A 280 -9.51 -32.14 -4.43
CA THR A 280 -10.66 -31.70 -5.24
C THR A 280 -11.85 -31.22 -4.41
N THR A 281 -11.86 -31.48 -3.10
CA THR A 281 -13.01 -31.30 -2.21
C THR A 281 -13.06 -29.95 -1.49
N LEU A 282 -12.07 -29.07 -1.68
CA LEU A 282 -12.02 -27.78 -1.00
C LEU A 282 -13.10 -26.82 -1.54
N THR A 283 -13.75 -26.11 -0.62
CA THR A 283 -14.60 -24.95 -0.93
C THR A 283 -13.78 -23.81 -1.55
N ASN A 284 -14.44 -22.81 -2.13
CA ASN A 284 -13.74 -21.66 -2.72
C ASN A 284 -12.96 -20.85 -1.67
N ASP A 285 -13.56 -20.64 -0.49
CA ASP A 285 -12.91 -19.91 0.60
C ASP A 285 -11.70 -20.69 1.13
N GLU A 286 -11.82 -22.01 1.31
CA GLU A 286 -10.68 -22.84 1.71
C GLU A 286 -9.56 -22.80 0.67
N LYS A 287 -9.88 -22.87 -0.64
CA LYS A 287 -8.90 -22.73 -1.72
C LYS A 287 -8.21 -21.38 -1.69
N PHE A 288 -8.98 -20.30 -1.47
CA PHE A 288 -8.45 -18.95 -1.38
C PHE A 288 -7.45 -18.84 -0.23
N ILE A 289 -7.81 -19.29 0.98
CA ILE A 289 -6.92 -19.24 2.15
C ILE A 289 -5.67 -20.10 1.95
N TRP A 290 -5.80 -21.34 1.45
CA TRP A 290 -4.62 -22.19 1.17
C TRP A 290 -3.71 -21.60 0.10
N LYS A 291 -4.28 -20.95 -0.92
CA LYS A 291 -3.49 -20.25 -1.94
C LYS A 291 -2.77 -19.04 -1.34
N GLY A 292 -3.44 -18.29 -0.46
CA GLY A 292 -2.84 -17.19 0.29
C GLY A 292 -1.68 -17.64 1.16
N ILE A 293 -1.83 -18.75 1.89
CA ILE A 293 -0.75 -19.38 2.68
C ILE A 293 0.45 -19.70 1.77
N SER A 294 0.22 -20.40 0.65
CA SER A 294 1.28 -20.78 -0.28
C SER A 294 2.05 -19.58 -0.84
N VAL A 295 1.33 -18.53 -1.27
CA VAL A 295 1.92 -17.31 -1.83
C VAL A 295 2.69 -16.53 -0.77
N LYS A 296 2.12 -16.37 0.43
CA LYS A 296 2.76 -15.70 1.58
C LYS A 296 4.05 -16.42 1.99
N SER A 297 4.04 -17.76 2.04
CA SER A 297 5.24 -18.56 2.33
C SER A 297 6.35 -18.33 1.32
N TRP A 298 6.04 -18.23 0.03
CA TRP A 298 7.06 -17.97 -1.00
C TRP A 298 7.74 -16.62 -0.82
N SER A 299 6.97 -15.54 -0.66
CA SER A 299 7.53 -14.21 -0.40
C SER A 299 8.35 -14.15 0.90
N LEU A 300 7.94 -14.88 1.94
CA LEU A 300 8.67 -14.97 3.19
C LEU A 300 10.02 -15.68 3.06
N MET A 301 10.09 -16.75 2.26
CA MET A 301 11.38 -17.39 1.94
C MET A 301 12.34 -16.41 1.26
N GLU A 302 11.82 -15.57 0.38
CA GLU A 302 12.63 -14.55 -0.30
C GLU A 302 13.08 -13.44 0.67
N GLN A 303 12.23 -13.02 1.62
CA GLN A 303 12.67 -12.12 2.69
C GLN A 303 13.84 -12.72 3.48
N ILE A 304 13.77 -14.00 3.85
CA ILE A 304 14.84 -14.66 4.60
C ILE A 304 16.13 -14.75 3.78
N ARG A 305 16.04 -14.85 2.46
CA ARG A 305 17.21 -14.81 1.57
C ARG A 305 17.90 -13.45 1.56
N LEU A 306 17.15 -12.37 1.84
CA LEU A 306 17.62 -10.99 1.86
C LEU A 306 18.16 -10.53 3.22
N LEU A 307 17.86 -11.27 4.30
CA LEU A 307 18.41 -11.05 5.65
C LEU A 307 19.86 -11.55 5.75
#